data_AF-A0A2S5TH69-F1
#
_entry.id   AF-A0A2S5TH69-F1
#
_cell.length_a   1.000
_cell.length_b   1.000
_cell.length_c   1.000
_cell.angle_alpha   90.00
_cell.angle_beta   90.00
_cell.angle_gamma   90.00
#
_symmetry.space_group_name_H-M   'P 1'
#
loop_
_entity.id
_entity.type
_entity.pdbx_description
1 polymer ?
#
loop_
_entity_poly.entity_id
_entity_poly.type
_entity_poly.pdbx_seq_one_letter_code
_entity_poly.pdbx_strand_id
1 'polypeptide(L)'
;MGIGDRTLSFSYAERVEFQRVFDLVAERLPAMFQGFWQRWELDEGPPQALVVYADNGSEVLRITRHFTGTYQVAGVTGHGRISYAEVAPSLMAAVQAAGLI
;
A
#
# COMPACT_ATOMS: atom_id res chain seq x y z
N MET A 1 -5.12 -2.56 -34.38
CA MET A 1 -5.86 -3.06 -33.19
C MET A 1 -4.85 -3.17 -32.06
N GLY A 2 -5.01 -2.39 -31.00
CA GLY A 2 -4.05 -2.27 -29.91
C GLY A 2 -4.43 -1.05 -29.08
N ILE A 3 -5.15 -1.31 -28.01
CA ILE A 3 -5.94 -0.35 -27.23
C ILE A 3 -5.00 0.68 -26.62
N GLY A 4 -5.31 1.96 -26.81
CA GLY A 4 -4.58 3.07 -26.21
C GLY A 4 -4.56 2.93 -24.69
N ASP A 5 -3.35 2.67 -24.19
CA ASP A 5 -2.95 2.53 -22.80
C ASP A 5 -3.24 3.83 -22.01
N ARG A 6 -4.50 4.01 -21.63
CA ARG A 6 -4.93 5.11 -20.77
C ARG A 6 -4.85 4.65 -19.33
N THR A 7 -3.75 5.06 -18.69
CA THR A 7 -3.50 5.15 -17.23
C THR A 7 -3.14 3.85 -16.50
N LEU A 8 -1.95 3.32 -16.78
CA LEU A 8 -1.22 2.35 -15.94
C LEU A 8 -0.49 2.98 -14.72
N SER A 9 -0.63 4.27 -14.48
CA SER A 9 -0.03 4.95 -13.32
C SER A 9 -1.10 5.46 -12.37
N PHE A 10 -0.84 5.41 -11.07
CA PHE A 10 -1.69 6.01 -10.04
C PHE A 10 -2.03 7.47 -10.38
N SER A 11 -3.31 7.80 -10.35
CA SER A 11 -3.76 9.18 -10.53
C SER A 11 -3.21 10.08 -9.42
N TYR A 12 -3.15 11.39 -9.67
CA TYR A 12 -2.74 12.35 -8.66
C TYR A 12 -3.61 12.26 -7.38
N ALA A 13 -4.93 12.08 -7.54
CA ALA A 13 -5.85 11.92 -6.42
C ALA A 13 -5.54 10.66 -5.60
N GLU A 14 -5.27 9.53 -6.26
CA GLU A 14 -4.87 8.29 -5.57
C GLU A 14 -3.55 8.50 -4.82
N ARG A 15 -2.54 9.14 -5.43
CA ARG A 15 -1.26 9.43 -4.75
C ARG A 15 -1.45 10.30 -3.51
N VAL A 16 -2.34 11.31 -3.58
CA VAL A 16 -2.69 12.15 -2.42
C VAL A 16 -3.42 11.34 -1.35
N GLU A 17 -4.33 10.44 -1.74
CA GLU A 17 -5.04 9.55 -0.81
C GLU A 17 -4.07 8.58 -0.13
N PHE A 18 -3.13 8.00 -0.88
CA PHE A 18 -2.06 7.16 -0.37
C PHE A 18 -1.20 7.90 0.64
N GLN A 19 -0.75 9.12 0.32
CA GLN A 19 0.04 9.92 1.26
C GLN A 19 -0.74 10.20 2.55
N ARG A 20 -2.01 10.58 2.46
CA ARG A 20 -2.84 10.81 3.66
C ARG A 20 -3.00 9.55 4.52
N VAL A 21 -3.26 8.42 3.89
CA VAL A 21 -3.40 7.13 4.59
C VAL A 21 -2.08 6.72 5.23
N PHE A 22 -0.96 6.93 4.53
CA PHE A 22 0.37 6.73 5.08
C PHE A 22 0.61 7.58 6.33
N ASP A 23 0.32 8.88 6.25
CA ASP A 23 0.49 9.81 7.38
C ASP A 23 -0.39 9.41 8.58
N LEU A 24 -1.64 8.98 8.34
CA LEU A 24 -2.54 8.49 9.41
C LEU A 24 -2.02 7.22 10.09
N VAL A 25 -1.48 6.28 9.31
CA VAL A 25 -0.88 5.07 9.83
C VAL A 25 0.41 5.40 10.59
N ALA A 26 1.17 6.41 10.13
CA ALA A 26 2.34 7.01 10.80
C ALA A 26 2.05 7.52 12.20
N GLU A 27 0.96 8.25 12.34
CA GLU A 27 0.53 8.78 13.63
C GLU A 27 0.02 7.68 14.57
N ARG A 28 -0.67 6.66 14.03
CA ARG A 28 -1.30 5.60 14.84
C ARG A 28 -0.33 4.56 15.37
N LEU A 29 0.73 4.26 14.63
CA LEU A 29 1.63 3.14 14.93
C LEU A 29 3.09 3.58 15.07
N PRO A 30 3.43 4.56 15.93
CA PRO A 30 4.77 5.14 16.00
C PRO A 30 5.87 4.12 16.30
N ALA A 31 5.55 3.05 17.05
CA ALA A 31 6.47 1.95 17.33
C ALA A 31 6.77 1.07 16.10
N MET A 32 5.85 0.97 15.14
CA MET A 32 6.16 0.42 13.81
C MET A 32 6.94 1.44 12.96
N PHE A 33 6.77 2.74 13.17
CA PHE A 33 7.49 3.77 12.39
C PHE A 33 8.94 4.02 12.86
N GLN A 34 9.29 3.68 14.09
CA GLN A 34 10.68 3.70 14.56
C GLN A 34 11.51 2.60 13.88
N GLY A 35 12.04 2.92 12.69
CA GLY A 35 12.98 2.10 11.94
C GLY A 35 12.38 1.30 10.77
N PHE A 36 11.05 1.23 10.61
CA PHE A 36 10.45 0.39 9.55
C PHE A 36 9.78 1.16 8.40
N TRP A 37 9.82 2.49 8.36
CA TRP A 37 8.89 3.26 7.52
C TRP A 37 9.48 4.55 6.91
N GLN A 38 10.75 4.53 6.50
CA GLN A 38 11.44 5.70 5.91
C GLN A 38 11.21 5.84 4.40
N ARG A 39 10.99 4.72 3.69
CA ARG A 39 10.89 4.67 2.24
C ARG A 39 9.64 3.94 1.81
N TRP A 40 8.88 4.57 0.93
CA TRP A 40 7.83 3.91 0.18
C TRP A 40 8.07 4.08 -1.32
N GLU A 41 7.57 3.13 -2.10
CA GLU A 41 7.68 3.12 -3.55
C GLU A 41 6.33 2.78 -4.17
N LEU A 42 6.13 3.26 -5.39
CA LEU A 42 5.04 2.80 -6.25
C LEU A 42 5.64 1.76 -7.19
N ASP A 43 5.25 0.50 -6.97
CA ASP A 43 5.43 -0.57 -7.93
C ASP A 43 4.39 -0.34 -9.05
N GLU A 44 4.85 0.20 -10.18
CA GLU A 44 4.01 0.43 -11.37
C GLU A 44 3.79 -0.85 -12.20
N GLY A 45 4.39 -1.99 -11.80
CA GLY A 45 4.14 -3.27 -12.43
C GLY A 45 2.70 -3.74 -12.19
N PRO A 46 2.04 -4.45 -13.13
CA PRO A 46 0.72 -5.03 -12.89
C PRO A 46 0.84 -6.29 -12.02
N PRO A 47 0.15 -6.39 -10.86
CA PRO A 47 -0.76 -5.39 -10.27
C PRO A 47 -0.03 -4.27 -9.54
N GLN A 48 -0.45 -3.01 -9.78
CA GLN A 48 0.20 -1.83 -9.19
C GLN A 48 0.16 -1.92 -7.66
N ALA A 49 1.22 -1.54 -6.98
CA ALA A 49 1.26 -1.58 -5.53
C ALA A 49 1.99 -0.38 -4.93
N LEU A 50 1.56 0.03 -3.74
CA LEU A 50 2.39 0.84 -2.86
C LEU A 50 3.12 -0.10 -1.91
N VAL A 51 4.44 0.02 -1.88
CA VAL A 51 5.32 -0.82 -1.08
C VAL A 51 6.02 0.05 -0.06
N VAL A 52 6.01 -0.40 1.19
CA VAL A 52 6.72 0.22 2.29
C VAL A 52 7.89 -0.67 2.69
N TYR A 53 9.05 -0.03 2.87
CA TYR A 53 10.25 -0.69 3.32
C TYR A 53 10.73 -0.17 4.68
N ALA A 54 11.29 -1.11 5.43
CA ALA A 54 12.09 -0.84 6.59
C ALA A 54 13.46 -0.24 6.26
N ASP A 55 14.13 0.31 7.26
CA ASP A 55 15.45 0.92 7.12
C ASP A 55 16.51 -0.07 6.59
N ASN A 56 16.35 -1.35 6.91
CA ASN A 56 17.18 -2.44 6.39
C ASN A 56 16.82 -2.86 4.94
N GLY A 57 15.87 -2.18 4.29
CA GLY A 57 15.38 -2.48 2.94
C GLY A 57 14.36 -3.62 2.86
N SER A 58 13.91 -4.19 3.98
CA SER A 58 12.90 -5.24 3.98
C SER A 58 11.51 -4.67 3.73
N GLU A 59 10.74 -5.31 2.86
CA GLU A 59 9.32 -5.00 2.70
C GLU A 59 8.59 -5.25 4.02
N VAL A 60 7.73 -4.32 4.45
CA VAL A 60 6.93 -4.46 5.68
C VAL A 60 5.44 -4.32 5.44
N LEU A 61 5.06 -3.55 4.42
CA LEU A 61 3.68 -3.38 4.02
C LEU A 61 3.60 -3.27 2.50
N ARG A 62 2.64 -3.98 1.91
CA ARG A 62 2.29 -3.85 0.51
C ARG A 62 0.78 -3.60 0.40
N ILE A 63 0.43 -2.54 -0.31
CA ILE A 63 -0.94 -2.22 -0.67
C ILE A 63 -1.09 -2.42 -2.18
N THR A 64 -1.71 -3.51 -2.58
CA THR A 64 -1.90 -3.88 -3.99
C THR A 64 -3.23 -3.38 -4.51
N ARG A 65 -3.21 -2.69 -5.64
CA ARG A 65 -4.38 -2.30 -6.42
C ARG A 65 -4.68 -3.42 -7.42
N HIS A 66 -5.80 -4.10 -7.24
CA HIS A 66 -6.23 -5.17 -8.15
C HIS A 66 -6.98 -4.61 -9.36
N PHE A 67 -7.92 -3.71 -9.10
CA PHE A 67 -8.65 -2.93 -10.09
C PHE A 67 -8.81 -1.49 -9.58
N THR A 68 -9.18 -0.56 -10.47
CA THR A 68 -9.54 0.80 -10.07
C THR A 68 -10.56 0.77 -8.93
N GLY A 69 -10.19 1.33 -7.77
CA GLY A 69 -11.05 1.37 -6.58
C GLY A 69 -11.05 0.10 -5.72
N THR A 70 -10.20 -0.89 -5.97
CA THR A 70 -10.08 -2.08 -5.10
C THR A 70 -8.66 -2.33 -4.64
N TYR A 71 -8.50 -2.53 -3.34
CA TYR A 71 -7.19 -2.56 -2.69
C TYR A 71 -7.08 -3.74 -1.74
N GLN A 72 -5.91 -4.35 -1.71
CA GLN A 72 -5.54 -5.40 -0.76
C GLN A 72 -4.34 -4.95 0.05
N VAL A 73 -4.39 -5.14 1.36
CA VAL A 73 -3.27 -4.84 2.26
C VAL A 73 -2.65 -6.13 2.77
N ALA A 74 -1.33 -6.23 2.66
CA ALA A 74 -0.55 -7.34 3.18
C ALA A 74 0.66 -6.81 3.95
N GLY A 75 0.90 -7.36 5.13
CA GLY A 75 2.14 -7.18 5.87
C GLY A 75 3.18 -8.17 5.39
N VAL A 76 4.42 -7.73 5.35
CA VAL A 76 5.55 -8.62 5.07
C VAL A 76 6.36 -8.74 6.35
N THR A 77 6.49 -9.96 6.84
CA THR A 77 7.29 -10.29 8.02
C THR A 77 8.56 -11.01 7.56
N GLY A 78 9.56 -11.12 8.43
CA GLY A 78 10.76 -11.93 8.17
C GLY A 78 10.47 -13.40 7.84
N HIS A 79 9.25 -13.90 8.09
CA HIS A 79 8.82 -15.27 7.80
C HIS A 79 7.93 -15.41 6.56
N GLY A 80 7.64 -14.31 5.85
CA GLY A 80 6.79 -14.30 4.66
C GLY A 80 5.68 -13.24 4.71
N ARG A 81 4.81 -13.27 3.70
CA ARG A 81 3.72 -12.29 3.52
C ARG A 81 2.45 -12.75 4.22
N ILE A 82 1.92 -11.91 5.10
CA ILE A 82 0.63 -12.07 5.77
C ILE A 82 -0.37 -11.11 5.11
N SER A 83 -1.41 -11.64 4.48
CA SER A 83 -2.51 -10.80 3.98
C SER A 83 -3.42 -10.40 5.15
N TYR A 84 -3.65 -9.11 5.32
CA TYR A 84 -4.52 -8.58 6.38
C TYR A 84 -5.95 -8.30 5.90
N ALA A 85 -6.15 -8.10 4.60
CA ALA A 85 -7.47 -7.91 4.00
C ALA A 85 -7.64 -8.76 2.72
N GLU A 86 -8.85 -9.27 2.45
CA GLU A 86 -9.20 -10.12 1.30
C GLU A 86 -9.47 -9.36 -0.02
N VAL A 87 -9.31 -8.03 -0.04
CA VAL A 87 -9.68 -7.04 -1.08
C VAL A 87 -10.86 -6.19 -0.59
N ALA A 88 -10.64 -4.88 -0.50
CA ALA A 88 -11.61 -3.90 -0.03
C ALA A 88 -11.92 -2.86 -1.12
N PRO A 89 -13.12 -2.27 -1.11
CA PRO A 89 -13.60 -1.33 -2.13
C PRO A 89 -13.03 0.09 -2.00
N SER A 90 -12.08 0.31 -1.09
CA SER A 90 -11.33 1.57 -0.96
C SER A 90 -10.03 1.33 -0.22
N LEU A 91 -9.08 2.25 -0.39
CA LEU A 91 -7.80 2.21 0.32
C LEU A 91 -8.03 2.27 1.84
N MET A 92 -8.87 3.21 2.27
CA MET A 92 -9.21 3.38 3.69
C MET A 92 -9.84 2.10 4.27
N ALA A 93 -10.77 1.47 3.56
CA ALA A 93 -11.40 0.22 4.01
C ALA A 93 -10.38 -0.93 4.10
N ALA A 94 -9.41 -0.99 3.19
CA ALA A 94 -8.36 -2.00 3.22
C ALA A 94 -7.43 -1.82 4.43
N VAL A 95 -7.05 -0.58 4.73
CA VAL A 95 -6.16 -0.23 5.86
C VAL A 95 -6.88 -0.40 7.20
N GLN A 96 -8.16 -0.03 7.29
CA GLN A 96 -9.00 -0.30 8.46
C GLN A 96 -9.21 -1.79 8.68
N ALA A 97 -9.52 -2.56 7.63
CA ALA A 97 -9.65 -4.01 7.71
C ALA A 97 -8.34 -4.69 8.14
N ALA A 98 -7.20 -4.09 7.79
CA ALA A 98 -5.89 -4.53 8.23
C ALA A 98 -5.53 -4.14 9.69
N GLY A 99 -6.43 -3.42 10.39
CA GLY A 99 -6.20 -2.97 11.76
C GLY A 99 -5.08 -1.93 11.90
N LEU A 100 -4.76 -1.22 10.81
CA LEU A 100 -3.69 -0.21 10.79
C LEU A 100 -4.17 1.18 11.24
N ILE A 101 -5.49 1.39 11.32
CA ILE A 101 -6.16 2.60 11.81
C ILE A 101 -7.40 2.25 12.62
#